data_AF-A0A6I1W250-F1
#
_entry.id   AF-A0A6I1W250-F1
#
_cell.length_a   1.000
_cell.length_b   1.000
_cell.length_c   1.000
_cell.angle_alpha   90.00
_cell.angle_beta   90.00
_cell.angle_gamma   90.00
#
_symmetry.space_group_name_H-M   'P 1'
#
loop_
_entity.id
_entity.type
_entity.pdbx_description
1 polymer ?
#
loop_
_entity_poly.entity_id
_entity_poly.type
_entity_poly.pdbx_seq_one_letter_code
_entity_poly.pdbx_strand_id
1 'polypeptide(L)'
;TRERSFSRLLVEEAARLLEHFGAETRIFNPSGLPLPDDAPVDHPKVQELLELMQWSEGQVWCSPERHGAMSAVFKAQIDWVPLALGA
;
A
#
# COMPACT_ATOMS: atom_id res chain seq x y z
N THR A 1 -2.11 -7.40 -10.91
CA THR A 1 -3.28 -6.86 -10.18
C THR A 1 -4.54 -7.18 -10.97
N ARG A 2 -5.72 -7.23 -10.32
CA ARG A 2 -6.98 -7.49 -11.03
C ARG A 2 -7.39 -6.26 -11.83
N GLU A 3 -7.84 -6.46 -13.07
CA GLU A 3 -8.33 -5.39 -13.94
C GLU A 3 -9.42 -4.55 -13.23
N ARG A 4 -10.43 -5.23 -12.67
CA ARG A 4 -11.42 -4.63 -11.78
C ARG A 4 -11.19 -5.07 -10.34
N SER A 5 -10.70 -4.15 -9.51
CA SER A 5 -10.45 -4.38 -8.08
C SER A 5 -11.29 -3.42 -7.24
N PHE A 6 -12.27 -3.93 -6.50
CA PHE A 6 -13.13 -3.08 -5.66
C PHE A 6 -12.40 -2.43 -4.49
N SER A 7 -11.35 -3.07 -3.95
CA SER A 7 -10.50 -2.41 -2.96
C SER A 7 -9.73 -1.23 -3.56
N ARG A 8 -9.30 -1.32 -4.82
CA ARG A 8 -8.68 -0.19 -5.53
C ARG A 8 -9.70 0.93 -5.77
N LEU A 9 -10.89 0.59 -6.27
CA LEU A 9 -11.96 1.59 -6.48
C LEU A 9 -12.35 2.28 -5.17
N LEU A 10 -12.45 1.53 -4.07
CA LEU A 10 -12.74 2.12 -2.75
C LEU A 10 -11.62 3.05 -2.26
N VAL A 11 -10.35 2.71 -2.49
CA VAL A 11 -9.22 3.58 -2.16
C VAL A 11 -9.23 4.85 -3.02
N GLU A 12 -9.58 4.77 -4.29
CA GLU A 12 -9.75 5.95 -5.15
C GLU A 12 -10.87 6.88 -4.64
N GLU A 13 -12.00 6.34 -4.16
CA GLU A 13 -13.04 7.17 -3.51
C GLU A 13 -12.57 7.77 -2.17
N ALA A 14 -11.83 7.00 -1.37
CA ALA A 14 -11.26 7.49 -0.12
C ALA A 14 -10.27 8.64 -0.37
N ALA A 15 -9.42 8.53 -1.39
CA ALA A 15 -8.52 9.59 -1.81
C ALA A 15 -9.27 10.87 -2.21
N ARG A 16 -10.33 10.76 -3.02
CA ARG A 16 -11.18 11.91 -3.39
C ARG A 16 -11.80 12.60 -2.17
N LEU A 17 -12.27 11.82 -1.18
CA LEU A 17 -12.81 12.37 0.06
C LEU A 17 -11.74 13.05 0.91
N LEU A 18 -10.56 12.45 1.04
CA LEU A 18 -9.45 13.01 1.80
C LEU A 18 -8.92 14.31 1.17
N GLU A 19 -8.80 14.35 -0.16
CA GLU A 19 -8.47 15.57 -0.91
C GLU A 19 -9.53 16.66 -0.71
N HIS A 20 -10.81 16.28 -0.73
CA HIS A 20 -11.91 17.20 -0.42
C HIS A 20 -11.83 17.75 1.02
N PHE A 21 -11.33 16.96 1.98
CA PHE A 21 -11.08 17.40 3.35
C PHE A 21 -9.75 18.15 3.54
N GLY A 22 -8.96 18.36 2.48
CA GLY A 22 -7.74 19.16 2.50
C GLY A 22 -6.44 18.38 2.72
N ALA A 23 -6.46 17.04 2.61
CA ALA A 23 -5.25 16.23 2.67
C ALA A 23 -4.55 16.11 1.30
N GLU A 24 -3.22 15.96 1.28
CA GLU A 24 -2.49 15.45 0.11
C GLU A 24 -2.55 13.92 0.13
N THR A 25 -2.90 13.28 -0.99
CA THR A 25 -3.00 11.82 -1.05
C THR A 25 -2.06 11.21 -2.09
N ARG A 26 -1.53 10.03 -1.78
CA ARG A 26 -0.73 9.20 -2.71
C ARG A 26 -1.19 7.75 -2.61
N ILE A 27 -1.44 7.11 -3.74
CA ILE A 27 -1.90 5.72 -3.80
C ILE A 27 -0.77 4.84 -4.36
N PHE A 28 -0.27 3.91 -3.54
CA PHE A 28 0.74 2.96 -3.97
C PHE A 28 0.13 1.87 -4.88
N ASN A 29 0.78 1.61 -6.03
CA ASN A 29 0.42 0.49 -6.91
C ASN A 29 1.30 -0.73 -6.61
N PRO A 30 0.77 -1.83 -6.03
CA PRO A 30 1.59 -2.98 -5.63
C PRO A 30 2.00 -3.90 -6.80
N SER A 31 1.69 -3.54 -8.04
CA SER A 31 2.10 -4.33 -9.21
C SER A 31 3.63 -4.34 -9.33
N GLY A 32 4.23 -5.54 -9.37
CA GLY A 32 5.67 -5.70 -9.42
C GLY A 32 6.38 -5.58 -8.05
N LEU A 33 5.63 -5.45 -6.95
CA LEU A 33 6.22 -5.59 -5.62
C LEU A 33 6.59 -7.07 -5.40
N PRO A 34 7.86 -7.40 -5.12
CA PRO A 34 8.28 -8.77 -4.80
C PRO A 34 7.69 -9.23 -3.47
N LEU A 35 7.66 -10.54 -3.21
CA LEU A 35 7.37 -11.03 -1.88
C LEU A 35 8.51 -10.61 -0.92
N PRO A 36 8.22 -10.37 0.36
CA PRO A 36 9.25 -10.20 1.37
C PRO A 36 10.30 -11.31 1.27
N ASP A 37 11.58 -10.94 1.43
CA ASP A 37 12.76 -11.82 1.29
C ASP A 37 13.07 -12.35 -0.13
N ASP A 38 12.20 -12.15 -1.13
CA ASP A 38 12.45 -12.59 -2.52
C ASP A 38 13.27 -11.58 -3.36
N ALA A 39 13.56 -10.39 -2.82
CA ALA A 39 14.38 -9.36 -3.46
C ALA A 39 15.15 -8.55 -2.40
N PRO A 40 16.22 -7.84 -2.78
CA PRO A 40 16.87 -6.93 -1.86
C PRO A 40 16.00 -5.69 -1.62
N VAL A 41 16.27 -5.00 -0.50
CA VAL A 41 15.51 -3.80 -0.09
C VAL A 41 15.61 -2.65 -1.10
N ASP A 42 16.64 -2.62 -1.93
CA ASP A 42 16.86 -1.62 -3.00
C ASP A 42 15.99 -1.85 -4.24
N HIS A 43 15.17 -2.91 -4.27
CA HIS A 43 14.24 -3.15 -5.35
C HIS A 43 13.34 -1.91 -5.56
N PRO A 44 13.17 -1.40 -6.80
CA PRO A 44 12.51 -0.10 -7.04
C PRO A 44 11.11 0.03 -6.42
N LYS A 45 10.30 -1.04 -6.48
CA LYS A 45 8.97 -1.05 -5.85
C LYS A 45 8.99 -1.09 -4.32
N VAL A 46 10.05 -1.65 -3.74
CA VAL A 46 10.23 -1.65 -2.28
C VAL A 46 10.65 -0.26 -1.84
N GLN A 47 11.60 0.38 -2.52
CA GLN A 47 11.99 1.76 -2.25
C GLN A 47 10.82 2.74 -2.39
N GLU A 48 10.04 2.66 -3.48
CA GLU A 48 8.83 3.50 -3.66
C GLU A 48 7.85 3.33 -2.50
N LEU A 49 7.63 2.09 -2.03
CA LEU A 49 6.76 1.84 -0.88
C LEU A 49 7.32 2.48 0.39
N LEU A 50 8.62 2.29 0.69
CA LEU A 50 9.26 2.82 1.88
C LEU A 50 9.29 4.36 1.88
N GLU A 51 9.56 4.98 0.75
CA GLU A 51 9.50 6.44 0.58
C GLU A 51 8.09 6.98 0.84
N LEU A 52 7.04 6.31 0.35
CA LEU A 52 5.66 6.70 0.63
C LEU A 52 5.30 6.50 2.11
N MET A 53 5.76 5.42 2.74
CA MET A 53 5.56 5.20 4.17
C MET A 53 6.20 6.31 5.00
N GLN A 54 7.43 6.71 4.66
CA GLN A 54 8.15 7.79 5.34
C GLN A 54 7.53 9.17 5.08
N TRP A 55 7.01 9.41 3.88
CA TRP A 55 6.31 10.65 3.52
C TRP A 55 4.97 10.81 4.24
N SER A 56 4.25 9.71 4.50
CA SER A 56 2.88 9.76 5.01
C SER A 56 2.76 10.12 6.49
N GLU A 57 1.82 10.99 6.85
CA GLU A 57 1.43 11.28 8.24
C GLU A 57 0.23 10.43 8.71
N GLY A 58 -0.49 9.83 7.76
CA GLY A 58 -1.64 8.96 8.00
C GLY A 58 -1.88 8.05 6.80
N GLN A 59 -2.43 6.87 7.03
CA GLN A 59 -2.57 5.83 5.99
C GLN A 59 -3.96 5.21 5.99
N VAL A 60 -4.47 4.95 4.78
CA VAL A 60 -5.70 4.19 4.56
C VAL A 60 -5.35 2.84 3.96
N TRP A 61 -5.75 1.78 4.65
CA TRP A 61 -5.42 0.41 4.29
C TRP A 61 -6.68 -0.34 3.87
N CYS A 62 -6.71 -0.81 2.62
CA CYS A 62 -7.87 -1.51 2.07
C CYS A 62 -7.48 -2.86 1.48
N SER A 63 -7.91 -3.94 2.15
CA SER A 63 -7.80 -5.30 1.64
C SER A 63 -9.17 -5.84 1.26
N PRO A 64 -9.32 -6.55 0.13
CA PRO A 64 -10.45 -7.45 -0.01
C PRO A 64 -10.30 -8.60 1.00
N GLU A 65 -11.42 -9.23 1.33
CA GLU A 65 -11.40 -10.54 1.95
C GLU A 65 -11.17 -11.61 0.88
N ARG A 66 -10.24 -12.53 1.14
CA ARG A 66 -9.99 -13.69 0.29
C ARG A 66 -9.86 -14.91 1.20
N HIS A 67 -10.79 -15.85 1.07
CA HIS A 67 -10.90 -17.03 1.94
C HIS A 67 -11.02 -16.68 3.43
N GLY A 68 -11.82 -15.66 3.79
CA GLY A 68 -12.04 -15.28 5.19
C GLY A 68 -10.91 -14.45 5.82
N ALA A 69 -9.91 -14.02 5.05
CA ALA A 69 -8.76 -13.28 5.57
C ALA A 69 -8.34 -12.13 4.64
N MET A 70 -7.45 -11.26 5.15
CA MET A 70 -6.77 -10.25 4.34
C MET A 70 -5.99 -10.88 3.18
N SER A 71 -5.86 -10.16 2.08
CA SER A 71 -5.17 -10.67 0.90
C SER A 71 -3.65 -10.70 1.09
N ALA A 72 -2.98 -11.70 0.51
CA ALA A 72 -1.52 -11.78 0.52
C ALA A 72 -0.85 -10.54 -0.11
N VAL A 73 -1.44 -9.96 -1.15
CA VAL A 73 -0.93 -8.72 -1.78
C VAL A 73 -0.94 -7.55 -0.80
N PHE A 74 -1.98 -7.47 0.05
CA PHE A 74 -2.06 -6.44 1.08
C PHE A 74 -1.05 -6.72 2.21
N LYS A 75 -0.98 -7.96 2.71
CA LYS A 75 -0.05 -8.33 3.79
C LYS A 75 1.43 -8.18 3.40
N ALA A 76 1.78 -8.51 2.15
CA ALA A 76 3.13 -8.36 1.64
C ALA A 76 3.62 -6.90 1.67
N GLN A 77 2.74 -5.93 1.44
CA GLN A 77 3.11 -4.51 1.57
C GLN A 77 3.52 -4.18 3.01
N ILE A 78 2.74 -4.64 4.00
CA ILE A 78 3.04 -4.40 5.42
C ILE A 78 4.36 -5.07 5.82
N ASP A 79 4.60 -6.29 5.34
CA ASP A 79 5.81 -7.05 5.68
C ASP A 79 7.10 -6.41 5.17
N TRP A 80 7.02 -5.58 4.12
CA TRP A 80 8.15 -4.78 3.65
C TRP A 80 8.49 -3.58 4.55
N VAL A 81 7.62 -3.21 5.49
CA VAL A 81 7.79 -2.00 6.30
C VAL A 81 8.41 -2.34 7.66
N PRO A 82 9.69 -1.98 7.90
CA PRO A 82 10.32 -2.21 9.19
C PRO A 82 9.76 -1.26 10.25
N LEU A 83 9.69 -1.74 11.51
CA LEU A 83 9.21 -0.94 12.64
C LEU A 83 10.03 0.33 12.90
N ALA A 84 11.33 0.32 12.56
CA ALA A 84 12.23 1.44 12.78
C ALA A 84 12.00 2.62 11.81
N LEU A 85 11.16 2.48 10.78
CA LEU A 85 10.97 3.53 9.77
C LEU A 85 10.20 4.76 10.28
N GLY A 86 9.66 4.71 11.51
CA GLY A 86 8.91 5.80 12.15
C GLY A 86 9.23 5.98 13.65
N ALA A 87 10.41 5.53 14.09
CA ALA A 87 10.93 5.75 15.45
C ALA A 87 11.85 6.98 15.51
#